data_AF-A0A8I0KDJ6-F1
#
_entry.id   AF-A0A8I0KDJ6-F1
#
_cell.length_a   1.000
_cell.length_b   1.000
_cell.length_c   1.000
_cell.angle_alpha   90.00
_cell.angle_beta   90.00
_cell.angle_gamma   90.00
#
_symmetry.space_group_name_H-M   'P 1'
#
loop_
_entity.id
_entity.type
_entity.pdbx_description
1 polymer ?
#
loop_
_entity_poly.entity_id
_entity_poly.type
_entity_poly.pdbx_seq_one_letter_code
_entity_poly.pdbx_strand_id
1 'polypeptide(L)'
;KERGLWDTVMVNDLKHFEGSVQKIARIPEELKAIFATAFEVEPRWIVDAASRRQKWIDQAQSLNLYISGANGKKLDITYKMAWLRGLKTTYYLRA
;
A
#
# COMPACT_ATOMS: atom_id res chain seq x y z
N LYS A 1 -8.36 -14.71 -14.59
CA LYS A 1 -9.09 -15.60 -15.53
C LYS A 1 -8.21 -16.06 -16.68
N GLU A 2 -7.54 -15.15 -17.41
CA GLU A 2 -6.61 -15.50 -18.52
C GLU A 2 -5.50 -16.49 -18.12
N ARG A 3 -4.95 -16.38 -16.92
CA ARG A 3 -3.93 -17.31 -16.39
C ARG A 3 -4.48 -18.68 -15.94
N GLY A 4 -5.78 -18.95 -16.12
CA GLY A 4 -6.39 -20.23 -15.70
C GLY A 4 -6.45 -20.45 -14.19
N LEU A 5 -6.15 -19.45 -13.37
CA LEU A 5 -6.08 -19.58 -11.89
C LEU A 5 -7.42 -19.38 -11.17
N TRP A 6 -8.52 -19.19 -11.90
CA TRP A 6 -9.82 -18.85 -11.31
C TRP A 6 -10.72 -20.08 -11.18
N ASP A 7 -10.81 -20.60 -9.96
CA ASP A 7 -11.66 -21.72 -9.58
C ASP A 7 -12.22 -21.53 -8.15
N THR A 8 -13.02 -22.48 -7.68
CA THR A 8 -13.65 -22.44 -6.35
C THR A 8 -12.63 -22.43 -5.22
N VAL A 9 -11.47 -23.08 -5.39
CA VAL A 9 -10.39 -23.10 -4.41
C VAL A 9 -9.80 -21.69 -4.28
N MET A 10 -9.49 -21.03 -5.40
CA MET A 10 -9.00 -19.64 -5.40
C MET A 10 -9.97 -18.69 -4.68
N VAL A 11 -11.28 -18.82 -4.91
CA VAL A 11 -12.28 -17.99 -4.22
C VAL A 11 -12.25 -18.20 -2.71
N ASN A 12 -12.09 -19.44 -2.26
CA ASN A 12 -12.00 -19.76 -0.84
C ASN A 12 -10.68 -19.29 -0.23
N ASP A 13 -9.56 -19.43 -0.94
CA ASP A 13 -8.26 -18.92 -0.51
C ASP A 13 -8.31 -17.40 -0.33
N LEU A 14 -8.89 -16.67 -1.28
CA LEU A 14 -9.04 -15.21 -1.17
C LEU A 14 -9.89 -14.81 0.04
N LYS A 15 -10.95 -15.56 0.36
CA LYS A 15 -11.74 -15.30 1.58
C LYS A 15 -10.91 -15.58 2.84
N HIS A 16 -10.18 -16.70 2.86
CA HIS A 16 -9.35 -17.10 4.00
C HIS A 16 -8.23 -16.09 4.29
N PHE A 17 -7.61 -15.53 3.26
CA PHE A 17 -6.56 -14.52 3.37
C PHE A 17 -7.09 -13.08 3.32
N GLU A 18 -8.40 -12.88 3.52
CA GLU A 18 -9.03 -11.55 3.59
C GLU A 18 -8.73 -10.65 2.37
N GLY A 19 -8.64 -11.26 1.20
CA GLY A 19 -8.36 -10.61 -0.08
C GLY A 19 -6.87 -10.46 -0.40
N SER A 20 -5.95 -10.77 0.53
CA SER A 20 -4.51 -10.79 0.24
C SER A 20 -4.14 -11.96 -0.65
N VAL A 21 -3.33 -11.68 -1.67
CA VAL A 21 -2.79 -12.69 -2.59
C VAL A 21 -1.40 -13.20 -2.19
N GLN A 22 -0.74 -12.58 -1.20
CA GLN A 22 0.68 -12.80 -0.91
C GLN A 22 0.98 -14.25 -0.48
N LYS A 23 0.08 -14.82 0.31
CA LYS A 23 0.23 -16.16 0.91
C LYS A 23 -0.34 -17.29 0.05
N ILE A 24 -0.93 -16.97 -1.10
CA ILE A 24 -1.49 -17.98 -2.00
C ILE A 24 -0.38 -18.48 -2.95
N ALA A 25 0.11 -19.70 -2.72
CA ALA A 25 1.29 -20.24 -3.40
C ALA A 25 1.15 -20.35 -4.93
N ARG A 26 -0.06 -20.62 -5.43
CA ARG A 26 -0.34 -20.76 -6.88
C ARG A 26 -0.39 -19.42 -7.64
N ILE A 27 -0.35 -18.29 -6.96
CA ILE A 27 -0.34 -16.97 -7.60
C ILE A 27 1.12 -16.62 -7.97
N PRO A 28 1.41 -16.35 -9.25
CA PRO A 28 2.73 -15.89 -9.68
C PRO A 28 3.17 -14.60 -8.99
N GLU A 29 4.48 -14.44 -8.77
CA GLU A 29 5.03 -13.31 -8.00
C GLU A 29 4.72 -11.96 -8.67
N GLU A 30 4.67 -11.89 -10.00
CA GLU A 30 4.31 -10.67 -10.70
C GLU A 30 2.87 -10.22 -10.39
N LEU A 31 1.95 -11.15 -10.18
CA LEU A 31 0.59 -10.82 -9.79
C LEU A 31 0.52 -10.41 -8.32
N LYS A 32 1.32 -11.04 -7.44
CA LYS A 32 1.41 -10.62 -6.04
C LYS A 32 1.93 -9.20 -5.89
N ALA A 33 2.91 -8.82 -6.70
CA ALA A 33 3.43 -7.46 -6.72
C ALA A 33 2.37 -6.43 -7.20
N ILE A 34 1.60 -6.77 -8.24
CA ILE A 34 0.56 -5.88 -8.79
C ILE A 34 -0.63 -5.73 -7.83
N PHE A 35 -1.03 -6.82 -7.17
CA PHE A 35 -2.22 -6.87 -6.30
C PHE A 35 -1.88 -6.77 -4.81
N ALA A 36 -0.71 -6.21 -4.47
CA ALA A 36 -0.37 -5.91 -3.09
C ALA A 36 -1.39 -4.93 -2.47
N THR A 37 -1.88 -5.25 -1.28
CA THR A 37 -2.86 -4.43 -0.57
C THR A 37 -2.21 -3.21 0.10
N ALA A 38 -3.01 -2.27 0.61
CA ALA A 38 -2.51 -1.02 1.19
C ALA A 38 -1.51 -1.23 2.35
N PHE A 39 -1.63 -2.32 3.13
CA PHE A 39 -0.72 -2.66 4.23
C PHE A 39 0.50 -3.47 3.79
N GLU A 40 0.50 -3.97 2.56
CA GLU A 40 1.60 -4.74 1.95
C GLU A 40 2.55 -3.86 1.13
N VAL A 41 2.09 -2.67 0.74
CA VAL A 41 2.92 -1.66 0.07
C VAL A 41 3.70 -0.86 1.10
N GLU A 42 5.01 -0.72 0.89
CA GLU A 42 5.86 0.10 1.77
C GLU A 42 5.39 1.58 1.76
N PRO A 43 5.19 2.24 2.92
CA PRO A 43 4.71 3.62 3.00
C PRO A 43 5.52 4.62 2.17
N ARG A 44 6.81 4.35 1.97
CA ARG A 44 7.72 5.13 1.13
C ARG A 44 7.15 5.38 -0.26
N TRP A 45 6.59 4.36 -0.91
CA TRP A 45 6.06 4.49 -2.27
C TRP A 45 4.85 5.43 -2.31
N ILE A 46 4.01 5.40 -1.28
CA ILE A 46 2.86 6.29 -1.16
C ILE A 46 3.31 7.74 -0.99
N VAL A 47 4.32 7.99 -0.15
CA VAL A 47 4.90 9.32 0.08
C VAL A 47 5.60 9.86 -1.18
N ASP A 48 6.44 9.06 -1.84
CA ASP A 48 7.15 9.47 -3.05
C ASP A 48 6.18 9.78 -4.20
N ALA A 49 5.15 8.95 -4.39
CA ALA A 49 4.10 9.20 -5.38
C ALA A 49 3.30 10.49 -5.04
N ALA A 50 2.98 10.69 -3.76
CA ALA A 50 2.26 11.88 -3.29
C ALA A 50 3.06 13.16 -3.51
N SER A 51 4.36 13.11 -3.21
CA SER A 51 5.28 14.23 -3.41
C SER A 51 5.35 14.63 -4.88
N ARG A 52 5.48 13.65 -5.79
CA ARG A 52 5.57 13.92 -7.24
C ARG A 52 4.32 14.59 -7.79
N ARG A 53 3.13 14.13 -7.40
CA ARG A 53 1.87 14.75 -7.83
C ARG A 53 1.59 16.08 -7.15
N GLN A 54 2.07 16.29 -5.92
CA GLN A 54 1.90 17.54 -5.17
C GLN A 54 2.47 18.77 -5.90
N LYS A 55 3.48 18.59 -6.76
CA LYS A 55 4.05 19.66 -7.61
C LYS A 55 3.02 20.30 -8.55
N TRP A 56 1.96 19.58 -8.88
CA TRP A 56 0.93 20.00 -9.83
C TRP A 56 -0.43 20.23 -9.15
N ILE A 57 -0.49 20.08 -7.82
CA ILE A 57 -1.68 20.35 -7.01
C ILE A 57 -1.47 21.70 -6.32
N ASP A 58 -2.31 22.66 -6.67
CA ASP A 58 -2.30 24.04 -6.18
C ASP A 58 -2.48 24.12 -4.66
N GLN A 59 -3.45 23.37 -4.12
CA GLN A 59 -3.70 23.20 -2.69
C GLN A 59 -2.97 21.96 -2.17
N ALA A 60 -3.67 21.00 -1.58
CA ALA A 60 -3.10 19.83 -0.93
C ALA A 60 -3.91 18.57 -1.29
N GLN A 61 -3.64 17.47 -0.59
CA GLN A 61 -4.27 16.18 -0.85
C GLN A 61 -4.50 15.39 0.44
N SER A 62 -5.65 14.74 0.56
CA SER A 62 -5.98 13.90 1.70
C SER A 62 -5.23 12.57 1.61
N LEU A 63 -3.99 12.55 2.12
CA LEU A 63 -3.10 11.39 2.04
C LEU A 63 -3.20 10.50 3.28
N ASN A 64 -3.97 9.42 3.21
CA ASN A 64 -3.95 8.37 4.22
C ASN A 64 -2.62 7.60 4.16
N LEU A 65 -2.07 7.24 5.33
CA LEU A 65 -0.89 6.40 5.47
C LEU A 65 -1.27 5.08 6.14
N TYR A 66 -0.86 3.97 5.50
CA TYR A 66 -1.10 2.61 5.95
C TYR A 66 0.23 2.02 6.39
N ILE A 67 0.40 1.68 7.66
CA ILE A 67 1.68 1.27 8.24
C ILE A 67 1.48 0.00 9.05
N SER A 68 1.74 -1.16 8.44
CA SER A 68 1.66 -2.44 9.13
C SER A 68 2.73 -2.55 10.24
N GLY A 69 2.30 -3.01 11.43
CA GLY A 69 3.16 -3.17 12.60
C GLY A 69 3.82 -1.85 12.99
N ALA A 70 3.01 -0.80 13.13
CA ALA A 70 3.48 0.53 13.47
C ALA A 70 4.22 0.54 14.81
N ASN A 71 5.30 1.30 14.86
CA ASN A 71 6.04 1.61 16.07
C ASN A 71 6.61 3.03 15.96
N GLY A 72 7.05 3.60 17.08
CA GLY A 72 7.53 4.99 17.11
C GLY A 72 8.62 5.28 16.07
N LYS A 73 9.55 4.34 15.85
CA LYS A 73 10.62 4.49 14.85
C LYS A 73 10.07 4.53 13.42
N LYS A 74 9.14 3.63 13.06
CA LYS A 74 8.52 3.61 11.73
C LYS A 74 7.70 4.88 11.47
N LEU A 75 6.94 5.33 12.47
CA LEU A 75 6.16 6.56 12.36
C LEU A 75 7.07 7.77 12.17
N ASP A 76 8.11 7.90 13.01
CA ASP A 76 9.09 8.99 12.91
C ASP A 76 9.74 9.06 11.52
N ILE A 77 10.23 7.93 11.00
CA ILE A 77 10.82 7.86 9.65
C ILE A 77 9.80 8.25 8.58
N THR A 78 8.56 7.75 8.66
CA THR A 78 7.54 7.97 7.62
C THR A 78 7.10 9.44 7.58
N TYR A 79 6.81 10.05 8.73
CA TYR A 79 6.38 11.44 8.79
C TYR A 79 7.51 12.42 8.47
N LYS A 80 8.75 12.14 8.91
CA LYS A 80 9.93 12.93 8.49
C LYS A 80 10.13 12.86 6.98
N MET A 81 9.97 11.67 6.37
CA MET A 81 10.05 11.53 4.93
C MET A 81 8.97 12.36 4.23
N ALA A 82 7.72 12.33 4.69
CA ALA A 82 6.64 13.12 4.12
C ALA A 82 6.98 14.62 4.10
N TRP A 83 7.49 15.14 5.21
CA TRP A 83 7.94 16.52 5.33
C TRP A 83 9.13 16.84 4.41
N LEU A 84 10.19 16.03 4.44
CA LEU A 84 11.38 16.20 3.59
C LEU A 84 11.06 16.13 2.09
N ARG A 85 9.99 15.44 1.71
CA ARG A 85 9.51 15.32 0.33
C ARG A 85 8.56 16.45 -0.09
N GLY A 86 8.36 17.47 0.76
CA GLY A 86 7.58 18.66 0.42
C GLY A 86 6.06 18.42 0.37
N LEU A 87 5.56 17.40 1.07
CA LEU A 87 4.11 17.22 1.20
C LEU A 87 3.52 18.31 2.11
N LYS A 88 2.39 18.86 1.68
CA LYS A 88 1.64 19.87 2.45
C LYS A 88 0.80 19.25 3.56
N THR A 89 0.28 18.03 3.34
CA THR A 89 -0.64 17.36 4.27
C THR A 89 -0.40 15.85 4.31
N THR A 90 -0.57 15.29 5.51
CA THR A 90 -0.94 13.88 5.74
C THR A 90 -2.34 13.85 6.35
N TYR A 91 -3.02 12.71 6.26
CA TYR A 91 -4.36 12.55 6.81
C TYR A 91 -4.39 11.43 7.84
N TYR A 92 -5.26 10.43 7.69
CA TYR A 92 -5.34 9.36 8.68
C TYR A 92 -4.11 8.45 8.68
N LEU A 93 -3.71 8.06 9.88
CA LEU A 93 -2.92 6.85 10.11
C LEU A 93 -3.86 5.64 10.18
N ARG A 94 -3.49 4.57 9.49
CA ARG A 94 -4.04 3.22 9.61
C ARG A 94 -2.87 2.30 9.95
N ALA A 95 -2.86 1.74 11.15
CA ALA A 95 -1.71 1.06 11.74
C ALA A 95 -2.12 -0.27 12.39
#